data_AF-A0A6P0KPK8-F1
#
_entry.id   AF-A0A6P0KPK8-F1
#
_cell.length_a   1.000
_cell.length_b   1.000
_cell.length_c   1.000
_cell.angle_alpha   90.00
_cell.angle_beta   90.00
_cell.angle_gamma   90.00
#
_symmetry.space_group_name_H-M   'P 1'
#
loop_
_entity.id
_entity.type
_entity.pdbx_description
1 polymer ?
#
loop_
_entity_poly.entity_id
_entity_poly.type
_entity_poly.pdbx_seq_one_letter_code
_entity_poly.pdbx_strand_id
1 'polypeptide(L)'
;MNYHVNLFGGSEQQLAKLVTEYCRLVTQPELSSEDAQSITEILSYSRYDQELNYWLSQADQLIDYQLSTGAIPDYDLVVSSLSIKNLAYNLTRVPSHQVTFETFKELVTQTKLKHRFLDQYISFNEQHFSRKAIFQTTALTIYMIGWRPGQGTTAHHHGQSLDAIFVYKGEMTHRFPNQDECLEPDKMPSRPGELFGENELVCIDRKQCHLMANNSSKNLVTLHFRFGTPPDNINWVTNISECKPAAIWSNSNAHIEEICSLMNA
;
A
#
# COMPACT_ATOMS: atom_id res chain seq x y z
N MET A 1 -8.29 -10.98 -23.66
CA MET A 1 -6.86 -11.28 -23.50
C MET A 1 -6.42 -10.67 -22.18
N ASN A 2 -6.23 -11.50 -21.16
CA ASN A 2 -5.82 -11.05 -19.84
C ASN A 2 -4.31 -10.83 -19.86
N TYR A 3 -3.89 -9.58 -20.05
CA TYR A 3 -2.52 -9.19 -19.70
C TYR A 3 -2.44 -9.21 -18.17
N HIS A 4 -2.14 -10.34 -17.57
CA HIS A 4 -1.61 -10.36 -16.21
C HIS A 4 -0.19 -9.79 -16.31
N VAL A 5 0.01 -8.57 -15.83
CA VAL A 5 1.35 -8.13 -15.39
C VAL A 5 1.34 -8.52 -13.93
N ASN A 6 1.94 -9.66 -13.62
CA ASN A 6 1.93 -10.26 -12.30
C ASN A 6 3.37 -10.34 -11.86
N LEU A 7 3.92 -9.25 -11.29
CA LEU A 7 5.33 -8.90 -11.11
C LEU A 7 6.30 -9.91 -10.43
N PHE A 8 5.94 -11.18 -10.35
CA PHE A 8 6.69 -12.24 -9.70
C PHE A 8 6.71 -13.55 -10.49
N GLY A 9 6.57 -13.50 -11.83
CA GLY A 9 7.11 -14.49 -12.75
C GLY A 9 8.61 -14.24 -13.04
N GLY A 10 9.31 -15.23 -13.60
CA GLY A 10 10.79 -15.25 -13.70
C GLY A 10 11.45 -14.04 -14.40
N SER A 11 10.76 -13.35 -15.32
CA SER A 11 11.23 -12.11 -15.97
C SER A 11 10.95 -10.84 -15.15
N GLU A 12 9.89 -10.81 -14.34
CA GLU A 12 9.51 -9.62 -13.57
C GLU A 12 10.33 -9.46 -12.28
N GLN A 13 10.84 -10.57 -11.73
CA GLN A 13 11.82 -10.49 -10.64
C GLN A 13 13.10 -9.76 -11.06
N GLN A 14 13.47 -9.84 -12.35
CA GLN A 14 14.62 -9.12 -12.87
C GLN A 14 14.33 -7.63 -13.02
N LEU A 15 13.17 -7.26 -13.55
CA LEU A 15 12.70 -5.88 -13.62
C LEU A 15 12.70 -5.22 -12.22
N ALA A 16 12.07 -5.85 -11.24
CA ALA A 16 12.00 -5.34 -9.87
C ALA A 16 13.40 -5.14 -9.26
N LYS A 17 14.34 -6.06 -9.52
CA LYS A 17 15.74 -5.93 -9.09
C LYS A 17 16.43 -4.74 -9.74
N LEU A 18 16.27 -4.55 -11.06
CA LEU A 18 16.89 -3.44 -11.79
C LEU A 18 16.35 -2.09 -11.33
N VAL A 19 15.04 -1.95 -11.14
CA VAL A 19 14.42 -0.71 -10.64
C VAL A 19 14.88 -0.42 -9.21
N THR A 20 14.91 -1.45 -8.35
CA THR A 20 15.36 -1.30 -6.96
C THR A 20 16.83 -0.89 -6.90
N GLU A 21 17.68 -1.54 -7.71
CA GLU A 21 19.11 -1.23 -7.76
C GLU A 21 19.37 0.17 -8.32
N TYR A 22 18.66 0.56 -9.38
CA TYR A 22 18.70 1.93 -9.88
C TYR A 22 18.37 2.92 -8.78
N CYS A 23 17.22 2.77 -8.10
CA CYS A 23 16.80 3.64 -7.02
C CYS A 23 17.86 3.71 -5.90
N ARG A 24 18.46 2.57 -5.54
CA ARG A 24 19.54 2.51 -4.54
C ARG A 24 20.74 3.34 -4.99
N LEU A 25 21.15 3.21 -6.25
CA LEU A 25 22.28 3.94 -6.81
C LEU A 25 22.01 5.45 -6.87
N VAL A 26 20.91 5.87 -7.49
CA VAL A 26 20.65 7.30 -7.75
C VAL A 26 20.23 8.11 -6.52
N THR A 27 19.95 7.46 -5.40
CA THR A 27 19.66 8.14 -4.11
C THR A 27 20.88 8.21 -3.19
N GLN A 28 22.05 7.70 -3.63
CA GLN A 28 23.29 7.85 -2.85
C GLN A 28 23.81 9.29 -2.90
N PRO A 29 24.34 9.83 -1.78
CA PRO A 29 24.95 11.17 -1.76
C PRO A 29 26.20 11.27 -2.64
N GLU A 30 26.95 10.17 -2.79
CA GLU A 30 28.19 10.09 -3.55
C GLU A 30 28.18 8.81 -4.39
N LEU A 31 28.71 8.87 -5.61
CA LEU A 31 28.79 7.74 -6.54
C LEU A 31 30.24 7.38 -6.82
N SER A 32 30.58 6.09 -6.71
CA SER A 32 31.84 5.58 -7.22
C SER A 32 31.80 5.45 -8.75
N SER A 33 32.97 5.21 -9.37
CA SER A 33 33.02 4.92 -10.81
C SER A 33 32.28 3.62 -11.17
N GLU A 34 32.27 2.64 -10.27
CA GLU A 34 31.54 1.38 -10.43
C GLU A 34 30.02 1.63 -10.38
N ASP A 35 29.55 2.44 -9.42
CA ASP A 35 28.13 2.82 -9.33
C ASP A 35 27.66 3.55 -10.59
N ALA A 36 28.46 4.49 -11.11
CA ALA A 36 28.15 5.21 -12.34
C ALA A 36 28.09 4.28 -13.56
N GLN A 37 28.96 3.27 -13.61
CA GLN A 37 28.92 2.24 -14.64
C GLN A 37 27.64 1.39 -14.52
N SER A 38 27.28 0.93 -13.32
CA SER A 38 26.05 0.17 -13.10
C SER A 38 24.79 0.96 -13.48
N ILE A 39 24.71 2.26 -13.15
CA ILE A 39 23.62 3.13 -13.61
C ILE A 39 23.57 3.16 -15.14
N THR A 40 24.71 3.36 -15.80
CA THR A 40 24.82 3.42 -17.26
C THR A 40 24.35 2.11 -17.91
N GLU A 41 24.71 0.96 -17.35
CA GLU A 41 24.27 -0.35 -17.81
C GLU A 41 22.76 -0.51 -17.68
N ILE A 42 22.16 -0.18 -16.52
CA ILE A 42 20.71 -0.22 -16.32
C ILE A 42 19.98 0.69 -17.33
N LEU A 43 20.46 1.91 -17.51
CA LEU A 43 19.88 2.86 -18.47
C LEU A 43 20.00 2.34 -19.91
N SER A 44 21.09 1.66 -20.25
CA SER A 44 21.26 1.04 -21.57
C SER A 44 20.23 -0.07 -21.83
N TYR A 45 19.93 -0.91 -20.84
CA TYR A 45 18.88 -1.93 -20.93
C TYR A 45 17.50 -1.29 -21.08
N SER A 46 17.22 -0.22 -20.34
CA SER A 46 15.92 0.48 -20.39
C SER A 46 15.58 1.03 -21.78
N ARG A 47 16.56 1.25 -22.66
CA ARG A 47 16.29 1.69 -24.05
C ARG A 47 15.56 0.64 -24.89
N TYR A 48 15.65 -0.62 -24.49
CA TYR A 48 15.05 -1.75 -25.19
C TYR A 48 13.90 -2.40 -24.40
N ASP A 49 13.70 -2.00 -23.14
CA ASP A 49 12.63 -2.47 -22.26
C ASP A 49 11.77 -1.28 -21.82
N GLN A 50 10.60 -1.14 -22.44
CA GLN A 50 9.69 -0.03 -22.20
C GLN A 50 9.14 -0.03 -20.76
N GLU A 51 8.95 -1.20 -20.16
CA GLU A 51 8.44 -1.31 -18.80
C GLU A 51 9.50 -0.86 -17.80
N LEU A 52 10.75 -1.28 -17.99
CA LEU A 52 11.89 -0.76 -17.23
C LEU A 52 11.99 0.76 -17.38
N ASN A 53 11.98 1.28 -18.62
CA ASN A 53 12.08 2.72 -18.86
C ASN A 53 10.99 3.51 -18.12
N TYR A 54 9.74 3.03 -18.17
CA TYR A 54 8.63 3.64 -17.46
C TYR A 54 8.89 3.71 -15.95
N TRP A 55 9.29 2.61 -15.32
CA TRP A 55 9.54 2.58 -13.88
C TRP A 55 10.76 3.40 -13.44
N LEU A 56 11.82 3.47 -14.26
CA LEU A 56 12.94 4.37 -14.00
C LEU A 56 12.51 5.84 -14.07
N SER A 57 11.70 6.21 -15.07
CA SER A 57 11.12 7.57 -15.18
C SER A 57 10.23 7.91 -13.98
N GLN A 58 9.43 6.96 -13.49
CA GLN A 58 8.66 7.15 -12.26
C GLN A 58 9.54 7.34 -11.02
N ALA A 59 10.70 6.67 -10.96
CA ALA A 59 11.66 6.86 -9.89
C ALA A 59 12.30 8.27 -9.96
N ASP A 60 12.73 8.70 -11.14
CA ASP A 60 13.32 10.02 -11.36
C ASP A 60 12.35 11.13 -10.97
N GLN A 61 11.07 11.04 -11.34
CA GLN A 61 10.05 12.00 -10.92
C GLN A 61 9.95 12.14 -9.39
N LEU A 62 10.00 11.01 -8.66
CA LEU A 62 9.94 11.02 -7.20
C LEU A 62 11.22 11.61 -6.57
N ILE A 63 12.37 11.41 -7.21
CA ILE A 63 13.65 11.96 -6.76
C ILE A 63 13.70 13.46 -7.02
N ASP A 64 13.36 13.90 -8.23
CA ASP A 64 13.28 15.30 -8.63
C ASP A 64 12.35 16.09 -7.72
N TYR A 65 11.21 15.50 -7.33
CA TYR A 65 10.34 16.12 -6.34
C TYR A 65 11.05 16.37 -5.01
N GLN A 66 11.71 15.36 -4.46
CA GLN A 66 12.40 15.49 -3.18
C GLN A 66 13.47 16.58 -3.25
N LEU A 67 14.26 16.59 -4.32
CA LEU A 67 15.24 17.64 -4.60
C LEU A 67 14.58 19.03 -4.70
N SER A 68 13.43 19.15 -5.36
CA SER A 68 12.69 20.42 -5.49
C SER A 68 12.19 20.98 -4.15
N THR A 69 11.99 20.11 -3.16
CA THR A 69 11.63 20.50 -1.78
C THR A 69 12.84 20.79 -0.88
N GLY A 70 14.06 20.68 -1.41
CA GLY A 70 15.31 20.80 -0.65
C GLY A 70 15.62 19.58 0.23
N ALA A 71 14.91 18.48 0.03
CA ALA A 71 15.16 17.22 0.73
C ALA A 71 16.27 16.42 0.05
N ILE A 72 17.01 15.64 0.85
CA ILE A 72 17.90 14.61 0.34
C ILE A 72 17.03 13.44 -0.14
N PRO A 73 17.22 12.94 -1.38
CA PRO A 73 16.46 11.79 -1.88
C PRO A 73 16.54 10.59 -0.93
N ASP A 74 15.38 10.08 -0.51
CA ASP A 74 15.26 8.93 0.37
C ASP A 74 14.89 7.68 -0.42
N TYR A 75 15.82 6.73 -0.48
CA TYR A 75 15.64 5.43 -1.13
C TYR A 75 14.35 4.70 -0.68
N ASP A 76 14.11 4.61 0.63
CA ASP A 76 13.00 3.84 1.18
C ASP A 76 11.66 4.47 0.82
N LEU A 77 11.61 5.81 0.76
CA LEU A 77 10.46 6.55 0.26
C LEU A 77 10.22 6.28 -1.22
N VAL A 78 11.25 6.35 -2.06
CA VAL A 78 11.13 6.12 -3.51
C VAL A 78 10.59 4.72 -3.79
N VAL A 79 11.24 3.67 -3.27
CA VAL A 79 10.84 2.28 -3.58
C VAL A 79 9.47 1.91 -3.00
N SER A 80 9.12 2.45 -1.82
CA SER A 80 7.78 2.25 -1.25
C SER A 80 6.71 2.97 -2.08
N SER A 81 7.01 4.17 -2.57
CA SER A 81 6.10 4.92 -3.44
C SER A 81 5.89 4.23 -4.79
N LEU A 82 6.95 3.67 -5.39
CA LEU A 82 6.84 2.86 -6.60
C LEU A 82 6.02 1.59 -6.36
N SER A 83 6.21 0.91 -5.22
CA SER A 83 5.44 -0.27 -4.85
C SER A 83 3.94 0.04 -4.71
N ILE A 84 3.60 1.18 -4.10
CA ILE A 84 2.21 1.65 -4.01
C ILE A 84 1.66 2.02 -5.39
N LYS A 85 2.42 2.75 -6.23
CA LYS A 85 2.01 3.10 -7.60
C LYS A 85 1.72 1.86 -8.41
N ASN A 86 2.55 0.83 -8.27
CA ASN A 86 2.37 -0.44 -8.93
C ASN A 86 1.12 -1.19 -8.45
N LEU A 87 0.88 -1.23 -7.13
CA LEU A 87 -0.35 -1.82 -6.59
C LEU A 87 -1.59 -1.08 -7.13
N ALA A 88 -1.57 0.25 -7.08
CA ALA A 88 -2.65 1.08 -7.60
C ALA A 88 -2.89 0.80 -9.08
N TYR A 89 -1.84 0.85 -9.90
CA TYR A 89 -1.89 0.57 -11.33
C TYR A 89 -2.56 -0.77 -11.61
N ASN A 90 -2.14 -1.84 -10.94
CA ASN A 90 -2.68 -3.18 -11.17
C ASN A 90 -4.14 -3.35 -10.71
N LEU A 91 -4.51 -2.75 -9.58
CA LEU A 91 -5.88 -2.83 -9.07
C LEU A 91 -6.86 -2.00 -9.90
N THR A 92 -6.44 -0.88 -10.49
CA THR A 92 -7.33 0.05 -11.20
C THR A 92 -7.46 -0.22 -12.70
N ARG A 93 -6.92 -1.34 -13.21
CA ARG A 93 -7.05 -1.73 -14.63
C ARG A 93 -8.47 -2.14 -15.01
N VAL A 94 -9.24 -2.57 -14.02
CA VAL A 94 -10.65 -2.91 -14.16
C VAL A 94 -11.44 -2.23 -13.04
N PRO A 95 -12.75 -2.04 -13.22
CA PRO A 95 -13.60 -1.55 -12.14
C PRO A 95 -13.48 -2.40 -10.87
N SER A 96 -13.54 -1.76 -9.70
CA SER A 96 -13.26 -2.42 -8.42
C SER A 96 -14.15 -3.63 -8.10
N HIS A 97 -15.37 -3.67 -8.65
CA HIS A 97 -16.29 -4.81 -8.51
C HIS A 97 -15.86 -6.06 -9.31
N GLN A 98 -14.93 -5.91 -10.27
CA GLN A 98 -14.43 -7.01 -11.11
C GLN A 98 -13.14 -7.64 -10.57
N VAL A 99 -12.43 -6.96 -9.66
CA VAL A 99 -11.25 -7.54 -9.01
C VAL A 99 -11.69 -8.62 -8.02
N THR A 100 -11.21 -9.84 -8.18
CA THR A 100 -11.55 -10.94 -7.27
C THR A 100 -10.82 -10.80 -5.93
N PHE A 101 -11.35 -11.45 -4.88
CA PHE A 101 -10.67 -11.53 -3.58
C PHE A 101 -9.25 -12.10 -3.70
N GLU A 102 -9.08 -13.19 -4.46
CA GLU A 102 -7.77 -13.82 -4.64
C GLU A 102 -6.78 -12.92 -5.40
N THR A 103 -7.22 -12.24 -6.46
CA THR A 103 -6.38 -11.28 -7.19
C THR A 103 -5.95 -10.13 -6.28
N PHE A 104 -6.86 -9.57 -5.49
CA PHE A 104 -6.52 -8.52 -4.54
C PHE A 104 -5.52 -9.01 -3.47
N LYS A 105 -5.77 -10.18 -2.89
CA LYS A 105 -4.89 -10.81 -1.90
C LYS A 105 -3.49 -11.04 -2.46
N GLU A 106 -3.37 -11.55 -3.67
CA GLU A 106 -2.10 -11.77 -4.35
C GLU A 106 -1.33 -10.45 -4.52
N LEU A 107 -1.98 -9.42 -5.09
CA LEU A 107 -1.37 -8.11 -5.32
C LEU A 107 -0.93 -7.41 -4.03
N VAL A 108 -1.74 -7.48 -2.96
CA VAL A 108 -1.37 -6.91 -1.66
C VAL A 108 -0.22 -7.68 -1.03
N THR A 109 -0.24 -9.02 -1.06
CA THR A 109 0.84 -9.87 -0.50
C THR A 109 2.20 -9.57 -1.13
N GLN A 110 2.18 -9.28 -2.42
CA GLN A 110 3.33 -8.91 -3.23
C GLN A 110 3.83 -7.48 -2.99
N THR A 111 3.00 -6.59 -2.44
CA THR A 111 3.35 -5.20 -2.19
C THR A 111 4.25 -5.10 -0.95
N LYS A 112 5.50 -4.65 -1.14
CA LYS A 112 6.48 -4.50 -0.05
C LYS A 112 6.76 -3.02 0.22
N LEU A 113 6.50 -2.58 1.44
CA LEU A 113 6.77 -1.20 1.89
C LEU A 113 7.88 -1.22 2.94
N LYS A 114 8.77 -0.23 2.91
CA LYS A 114 9.93 -0.17 3.80
C LYS A 114 9.53 0.30 5.20
N HIS A 115 10.17 -0.26 6.23
CA HIS A 115 9.86 0.09 7.62
C HIS A 115 10.06 1.57 7.91
N ARG A 116 11.20 2.16 7.48
CA ARG A 116 11.49 3.60 7.65
C ARG A 116 10.41 4.48 6.99
N PHE A 117 9.93 4.08 5.81
CA PHE A 117 8.82 4.75 5.15
C PHE A 117 7.51 4.64 5.93
N LEU A 118 7.20 3.48 6.53
CA LEU A 118 5.97 3.27 7.29
C LEU A 118 5.99 3.92 8.68
N ASP A 119 7.14 3.98 9.34
CA ASP A 119 7.29 4.46 10.72
C ASP A 119 6.81 5.91 10.90
N GLN A 120 6.96 6.76 9.87
CA GLN A 120 6.48 8.15 9.91
C GLN A 120 4.95 8.27 9.95
N TYR A 121 4.21 7.20 9.66
CA TYR A 121 2.75 7.16 9.67
C TYR A 121 2.17 6.57 10.96
N ILE A 122 3.02 6.17 11.90
CA ILE A 122 2.57 5.69 13.21
C ILE A 122 2.12 6.88 14.04
N SER A 123 0.91 6.77 14.58
CA SER A 123 0.34 7.71 15.53
C SER A 123 -0.53 6.95 16.51
N PHE A 124 -0.64 7.45 17.73
CA PHE A 124 -1.52 6.92 18.77
C PHE A 124 -2.35 8.04 19.36
N ASN A 125 -3.56 7.70 19.81
CA ASN A 125 -4.41 8.58 20.59
C ASN A 125 -4.92 7.79 21.81
N GLU A 126 -4.99 8.45 22.97
CA GLU A 126 -5.35 7.79 24.23
C GLU A 126 -6.84 7.41 24.31
N GLN A 127 -7.71 8.20 23.68
CA GLN A 127 -9.17 8.05 23.78
C GLN A 127 -9.74 7.10 22.71
N HIS A 128 -9.18 7.13 21.51
CA HIS A 128 -9.62 6.30 20.38
C HIS A 128 -8.42 5.82 19.57
N PHE A 129 -8.59 4.76 18.78
CA PHE A 129 -7.57 4.39 17.80
C PHE A 129 -7.39 5.51 16.78
N SER A 130 -6.18 5.69 16.24
CA SER A 130 -5.85 6.78 15.33
C SER A 130 -5.52 6.26 13.94
N ARG A 131 -6.15 6.83 12.92
CA ARG A 131 -5.90 6.53 11.51
C ARG A 131 -5.03 7.61 10.86
N LYS A 132 -4.01 7.21 10.12
CA LYS A 132 -3.18 8.11 9.33
C LYS A 132 -3.04 7.58 7.91
N ALA A 133 -3.50 8.37 6.94
CA ALA A 133 -3.51 7.98 5.54
C ALA A 133 -2.08 8.07 4.97
N ILE A 134 -1.70 7.05 4.20
CA ILE A 134 -0.44 6.98 3.45
C ILE A 134 -0.70 7.36 1.99
N PHE A 135 -1.76 6.82 1.42
CA PHE A 135 -2.08 6.94 0.00
C PHE A 135 -3.59 6.82 -0.20
N GLN A 136 -4.13 7.62 -1.13
CA GLN A 136 -5.55 7.54 -1.47
C GLN A 136 -5.81 7.92 -2.92
N THR A 137 -6.60 7.09 -3.60
CA THR A 137 -7.30 7.40 -4.86
C THR A 137 -8.80 7.24 -4.63
N THR A 138 -9.59 7.35 -5.70
CA THR A 138 -11.03 7.08 -5.66
C THR A 138 -11.36 5.62 -5.33
N ALA A 139 -10.43 4.68 -5.59
CA ALA A 139 -10.66 3.25 -5.44
C ALA A 139 -9.73 2.56 -4.43
N LEU A 140 -8.53 3.09 -4.17
CA LEU A 140 -7.55 2.48 -3.25
C LEU A 140 -7.22 3.45 -2.13
N THR A 141 -7.32 3.01 -0.88
CA THR A 141 -6.84 3.75 0.30
C THR A 141 -5.89 2.88 1.09
N ILE A 142 -4.67 3.37 1.34
CA ILE A 142 -3.66 2.72 2.17
C ILE A 142 -3.43 3.60 3.40
N TYR A 143 -3.52 3.03 4.58
CA TYR A 143 -3.47 3.80 5.82
C TYR A 143 -2.97 2.95 6.99
N MET A 144 -2.39 3.62 7.98
CA MET A 144 -1.94 3.02 9.22
C MET A 144 -2.95 3.31 10.32
N ILE A 145 -3.14 2.32 11.20
CA ILE A 145 -3.90 2.49 12.43
C ILE A 145 -3.01 2.15 13.61
N GLY A 146 -2.93 3.07 14.58
CA GLY A 146 -2.33 2.82 15.88
C GLY A 146 -3.39 2.62 16.94
N TRP A 147 -3.18 1.58 17.76
CA TRP A 147 -4.10 1.14 18.79
C TRP A 147 -3.39 1.10 20.14
N ARG A 148 -3.90 1.84 21.13
CA ARG A 148 -3.53 1.66 22.53
C ARG A 148 -4.12 0.36 23.10
N PRO A 149 -3.54 -0.19 24.17
CA PRO A 149 -4.13 -1.31 24.90
C PRO A 149 -5.62 -1.10 25.20
N GLY A 150 -6.44 -2.11 24.92
CA GLY A 150 -7.88 -2.10 25.14
C GLY A 150 -8.72 -1.42 24.04
N GLN A 151 -8.10 -0.76 23.06
CA GLN A 151 -8.85 -0.16 21.95
C GLN A 151 -9.29 -1.21 20.93
N GLY A 152 -10.45 -0.99 20.31
CA GLY A 152 -10.99 -1.87 19.28
C GLY A 152 -12.12 -1.22 18.50
N THR A 153 -12.67 -1.98 17.55
CA THR A 153 -13.86 -1.60 16.77
C THR A 153 -15.08 -2.38 17.25
N THR A 154 -16.26 -1.86 16.93
CA THR A 154 -17.48 -2.68 16.89
C THR A 154 -17.46 -3.62 15.69
N ALA A 155 -18.39 -4.58 15.65
CA ALA A 155 -18.63 -5.38 14.46
C ALA A 155 -19.06 -4.48 13.29
N HIS A 156 -18.41 -4.66 12.14
CA HIS A 156 -18.70 -3.89 10.92
C HIS A 156 -18.27 -4.68 9.68
N HIS A 157 -18.74 -4.27 8.50
CA HIS A 157 -18.25 -4.76 7.21
C HIS A 157 -17.91 -3.58 6.30
N HIS A 158 -17.14 -3.81 5.24
CA HIS A 158 -16.64 -2.74 4.35
C HIS A 158 -17.48 -2.57 3.07
N GLY A 159 -18.76 -2.91 3.17
CA GLY A 159 -19.68 -2.91 2.03
C GLY A 159 -19.17 -3.78 0.87
N GLN A 160 -18.97 -3.19 -0.30
CA GLN A 160 -18.47 -3.85 -1.51
C GLN A 160 -16.95 -3.77 -1.68
N SER A 161 -16.25 -3.27 -0.66
CA SER A 161 -14.80 -3.11 -0.69
C SER A 161 -14.11 -4.39 -0.22
N LEU A 162 -12.92 -4.62 -0.77
CA LEU A 162 -11.95 -5.59 -0.28
C LEU A 162 -11.01 -4.91 0.70
N ASP A 163 -10.53 -5.66 1.69
CA ASP A 163 -9.58 -5.14 2.67
C ASP A 163 -8.49 -6.13 2.99
N ALA A 164 -7.30 -5.61 3.30
CA ALA A 164 -6.20 -6.40 3.80
C ALA A 164 -5.51 -5.67 4.94
N ILE A 165 -5.22 -6.40 6.01
CA ILE A 165 -4.66 -5.92 7.25
C ILE A 165 -3.35 -6.64 7.48
N PHE A 166 -2.26 -5.89 7.47
CA PHE A 166 -0.95 -6.37 7.85
C PHE A 166 -0.63 -5.90 9.27
N VAL A 167 -0.34 -6.82 10.18
CA VAL A 167 0.08 -6.49 11.54
C VAL A 167 1.54 -6.02 11.49
N TYR A 168 1.73 -4.72 11.58
CA TYR A 168 3.04 -4.10 11.43
C TYR A 168 3.87 -4.20 12.72
N LYS A 169 3.25 -3.95 13.88
CA LYS A 169 3.86 -4.07 15.23
C LYS A 169 2.81 -4.53 16.24
N GLY A 170 3.17 -5.41 17.17
CA GLY A 170 2.28 -5.91 18.23
C GLY A 170 1.42 -7.11 17.82
N GLU A 171 0.27 -7.28 18.48
CA GLU A 171 -0.65 -8.40 18.30
C GLU A 171 -2.10 -7.90 18.15
N MET A 172 -2.78 -8.37 17.12
CA MET A 172 -4.17 -8.06 16.81
C MET A 172 -5.06 -9.23 17.22
N THR A 173 -6.11 -8.96 18.00
CA THR A 173 -7.24 -9.88 18.11
C THR A 173 -8.28 -9.56 17.04
N HIS A 174 -8.65 -10.54 16.23
CA HIS A 174 -9.61 -10.39 15.14
C HIS A 174 -10.72 -11.41 15.29
N ARG A 175 -11.98 -11.01 15.09
CA ARG A 175 -13.13 -11.92 15.07
C ARG A 175 -13.90 -11.74 13.78
N PHE A 176 -14.48 -12.85 13.31
CA PHE A 176 -15.39 -12.90 12.16
C PHE A 176 -16.78 -13.33 12.65
N PRO A 177 -17.63 -12.38 13.07
CA PRO A 177 -19.01 -12.65 13.41
C PRO A 177 -19.75 -13.21 12.19
N ASN A 178 -20.77 -14.02 12.43
CA ASN A 178 -21.72 -14.36 11.39
C ASN A 178 -22.61 -13.14 11.02
N GLN A 179 -23.45 -13.30 10.00
CA GLN A 179 -24.26 -12.18 9.49
C GLN A 179 -25.27 -11.65 10.54
N ASP A 180 -25.87 -12.52 11.36
CA ASP A 180 -26.82 -12.12 12.39
C ASP A 180 -26.11 -11.36 13.53
N GLU A 181 -24.93 -11.85 13.95
CA GLU A 181 -24.08 -11.19 14.94
C GLU A 181 -23.58 -9.82 14.45
N CYS A 182 -23.41 -9.65 13.13
CA CYS A 182 -23.04 -8.37 12.56
C CYS A 182 -24.13 -7.30 12.70
N LEU A 183 -25.40 -7.71 12.76
CA LEU A 183 -26.55 -6.82 12.94
C LEU A 183 -26.76 -6.41 14.41
N GLU A 184 -26.08 -7.08 15.33
CA GLU A 184 -26.12 -6.80 16.77
C GLU A 184 -24.75 -6.33 17.28
N PRO A 185 -24.27 -5.13 16.87
CA PRO A 185 -22.90 -4.68 17.12
C PRO A 185 -22.53 -4.55 18.61
N ASP A 186 -23.52 -4.47 19.49
CA ASP A 186 -23.35 -4.39 20.95
C ASP A 186 -23.15 -5.77 21.60
N LYS A 187 -23.39 -6.88 20.87
CA LYS A 187 -23.16 -8.23 21.38
C LYS A 187 -21.80 -8.73 20.93
N MET A 188 -21.06 -9.28 21.90
CA MET A 188 -19.81 -9.96 21.59
C MET A 188 -20.09 -11.21 20.74
N PRO A 189 -19.37 -11.41 19.63
CA PRO A 189 -19.53 -12.59 18.80
C PRO A 189 -19.27 -13.87 19.61
N SER A 190 -20.01 -14.93 19.30
CA SER A 190 -19.90 -16.23 19.95
C SER A 190 -18.58 -16.94 19.67
N ARG A 191 -17.94 -16.64 18.53
CA ARG A 191 -16.67 -17.24 18.14
C ARG A 191 -15.49 -16.58 18.87
N PRO A 192 -14.52 -17.39 19.33
CA PRO A 192 -13.30 -16.85 19.92
C PRO A 192 -12.55 -15.99 18.88
N GLY A 193 -11.80 -15.00 19.37
CA GLY A 193 -10.92 -14.21 18.52
C GLY A 193 -9.69 -15.00 18.11
N GLU A 194 -9.29 -14.82 16.86
CA GLU A 194 -8.00 -15.24 16.34
C GLU A 194 -6.96 -14.17 16.67
N LEU A 195 -5.73 -14.60 16.97
CA LEU A 195 -4.61 -13.73 17.25
C LEU A 195 -3.70 -13.68 16.02
N PHE A 196 -3.31 -12.48 15.63
CA PHE A 196 -2.38 -12.22 14.53
C PHE A 196 -1.22 -11.36 15.04
N GLY A 197 -0.01 -11.89 14.98
CA GLY A 197 1.23 -11.23 15.37
C GLY A 197 1.91 -10.50 14.22
N GLU A 198 3.08 -9.95 14.51
CA GLU A 198 3.86 -9.15 13.55
C GLU A 198 4.15 -9.91 12.25
N ASN A 199 4.00 -9.22 11.13
CA ASN A 199 4.16 -9.71 9.77
C ASN A 199 3.05 -10.65 9.25
N GLU A 200 2.00 -10.89 10.03
CA GLU A 200 0.83 -11.63 9.54
C GLU A 200 -0.11 -10.72 8.76
N LEU A 201 -0.68 -11.28 7.68
CA LEU A 201 -1.61 -10.62 6.76
C LEU A 201 -2.97 -11.32 6.83
N VAL A 202 -4.02 -10.54 7.05
CA VAL A 202 -5.41 -11.00 7.01
C VAL A 202 -6.14 -10.27 5.90
N CYS A 203 -6.85 -10.98 5.03
CA CYS A 203 -7.67 -10.40 3.98
C CYS A 203 -9.15 -10.61 4.30
N ILE A 204 -9.96 -9.59 4.04
CA ILE A 204 -11.39 -9.55 4.30
C ILE A 204 -12.11 -9.35 2.97
N ASP A 205 -13.05 -10.24 2.68
CA ASP A 205 -13.84 -10.18 1.45
C ASP A 205 -15.01 -9.20 1.60
N ARG A 206 -15.67 -8.91 0.48
CA ARG A 206 -16.82 -8.03 0.40
C ARG A 206 -17.92 -8.51 1.34
N LYS A 207 -18.50 -7.56 2.06
CA LYS A 207 -19.58 -7.77 3.05
C LYS A 207 -19.21 -8.72 4.18
N GLN A 208 -17.96 -9.18 4.28
CA GLN A 208 -17.53 -9.99 5.40
C GLN A 208 -17.48 -9.10 6.65
N CYS A 209 -18.22 -9.53 7.67
CA CYS A 209 -18.23 -8.83 8.94
C CYS A 209 -17.02 -9.19 9.76
N HIS A 210 -16.47 -8.20 10.46
CA HIS A 210 -15.36 -8.41 11.37
C HIS A 210 -15.31 -7.37 12.48
N LEU A 211 -14.50 -7.63 13.50
CA LEU A 211 -14.06 -6.63 14.46
C LEU A 211 -12.63 -6.89 14.89
N MET A 212 -11.91 -5.83 15.20
CA MET A 212 -10.54 -5.89 15.63
C MET A 212 -10.39 -5.26 17.00
N ALA A 213 -9.48 -5.79 17.81
CA ALA A 213 -9.12 -5.20 19.08
C ALA A 213 -7.65 -5.43 19.41
N ASN A 214 -7.07 -4.50 20.15
CA ASN A 214 -5.81 -4.69 20.86
C ASN A 214 -6.11 -5.13 22.29
N ASN A 215 -6.26 -6.44 22.51
CA ASN A 215 -6.48 -6.98 23.87
C ASN A 215 -5.17 -7.17 24.65
N SER A 216 -4.03 -6.83 24.05
CA SER A 216 -2.72 -6.95 24.69
C SER A 216 -2.42 -5.76 25.61
N SER A 217 -1.35 -5.86 26.40
CA SER A 217 -0.83 -4.75 27.21
C SER A 217 0.13 -3.82 26.44
N LYS A 218 0.41 -4.10 25.16
CA LYS A 218 1.33 -3.34 24.31
C LYS A 218 0.56 -2.56 23.25
N ASN A 219 1.19 -1.55 22.66
CA ASN A 219 0.64 -0.88 21.50
C ASN A 219 0.58 -1.85 20.30
N LEU A 220 -0.48 -1.73 19.49
CA LEU A 220 -0.63 -2.42 18.21
C LEU A 220 -0.60 -1.39 17.08
N VAL A 221 0.02 -1.76 15.96
CA VAL A 221 0.03 -0.99 14.73
C VAL A 221 -0.33 -1.91 13.57
N THR A 222 -1.31 -1.51 12.77
CA THR A 222 -1.79 -2.27 11.60
C THR A 222 -1.75 -1.39 10.36
N LEU A 223 -1.27 -1.94 9.25
CA LEU A 223 -1.32 -1.35 7.92
C LEU A 223 -2.52 -1.91 7.16
N HIS A 224 -3.33 -1.04 6.60
CA HIS A 224 -4.57 -1.40 5.90
C HIS A 224 -4.50 -1.03 4.43
N PHE A 225 -4.97 -1.92 3.58
CA PHE A 225 -5.18 -1.71 2.15
C PHE A 225 -6.67 -1.89 1.85
N ARG A 226 -7.38 -0.81 1.59
CA ARG A 226 -8.80 -0.80 1.26
C ARG A 226 -9.00 -0.57 -0.23
N PHE A 227 -9.62 -1.51 -0.93
CA PHE A 227 -9.92 -1.38 -2.35
C PHE A 227 -11.43 -1.44 -2.63
N GLY A 228 -12.00 -0.34 -3.11
CA GLY A 228 -13.42 -0.11 -3.27
C GLY A 228 -13.82 1.29 -2.81
N THR A 229 -14.86 1.39 -2.00
CA THR A 229 -15.26 2.65 -1.38
C THR A 229 -14.25 3.04 -0.30
N PRO A 230 -13.74 4.29 -0.27
CA PRO A 230 -12.87 4.76 0.80
C PRO A 230 -13.52 4.60 2.18
N PRO A 231 -12.74 4.37 3.24
CA PRO A 231 -13.28 4.28 4.60
C PRO A 231 -13.81 5.63 5.07
N ASP A 232 -14.82 5.60 5.96
CA ASP A 232 -15.46 6.81 6.49
C ASP A 232 -14.48 7.75 7.22
N ASN A 233 -14.85 9.03 7.28
CA ASN A 233 -14.00 10.12 7.81
C ASN A 233 -13.86 10.14 9.35
N ILE A 234 -14.04 9.02 10.04
CA ILE A 234 -13.97 8.93 11.51
C ILE A 234 -12.54 8.58 11.95
N ASN A 235 -12.05 9.25 13.00
CA ASN A 235 -10.76 9.00 13.69
C ASN A 235 -9.48 9.24 12.86
N TRP A 236 -9.54 10.07 11.82
CA TRP A 236 -8.35 10.51 11.10
C TRP A 236 -7.57 11.57 11.87
N VAL A 237 -6.25 11.43 11.93
CA VAL A 237 -5.35 12.36 12.63
C VAL A 237 -5.24 13.72 11.92
N THR A 238 -5.57 13.79 10.63
CA THR A 238 -5.71 15.03 9.83
C THR A 238 -6.77 14.83 8.75
N ASN A 239 -7.30 15.92 8.18
CA ASN A 239 -8.15 15.83 6.98
C ASN A 239 -7.35 15.14 5.86
N ILE A 240 -7.95 14.15 5.19
CA ILE A 240 -7.36 13.39 4.08
C ILE A 240 -6.73 14.31 3.00
N SER A 241 -7.24 15.54 2.85
CA SER A 241 -6.70 16.56 1.96
C SER A 241 -5.24 16.97 2.25
N GLU A 242 -4.72 16.66 3.44
CA GLU A 242 -3.33 16.91 3.84
C GLU A 242 -2.44 15.66 3.74
N CYS A 243 -2.92 14.58 3.10
CA CYS A 243 -2.02 13.57 2.58
C CYS A 243 -1.02 14.26 1.66
N LYS A 244 0.14 14.62 2.23
CA LYS A 244 1.32 14.95 1.45
C LYS A 244 1.49 13.77 0.52
N PRO A 245 1.30 13.96 -0.79
CA PRO A 245 1.36 12.85 -1.70
C PRO A 245 2.71 12.20 -1.42
N ALA A 246 2.73 10.88 -1.20
CA ALA A 246 3.86 10.12 -1.71
C ALA A 246 4.01 10.60 -3.16
N ALA A 247 5.04 11.42 -3.38
CA ALA A 247 4.97 12.63 -4.17
C ALA A 247 4.48 12.45 -5.61
N ILE A 248 3.74 13.46 -6.09
CA ILE A 248 3.29 13.62 -7.48
C ILE A 248 2.26 12.56 -7.93
N TRP A 249 0.99 12.86 -7.64
CA TRP A 249 -0.07 12.65 -8.62
C TRP A 249 -0.40 14.00 -9.22
N SER A 250 0.50 14.55 -10.06
CA SER A 250 0.11 15.69 -10.88
C SER A 250 -0.78 15.18 -12.01
N ASN A 251 -2.08 15.32 -11.80
CA ASN A 251 -3.08 15.72 -12.79
C ASN A 251 -2.94 15.10 -14.19
N SER A 252 -3.51 13.92 -14.39
CA SER A 252 -4.57 13.68 -15.38
C SER A 252 -4.75 12.18 -15.61
N ASN A 253 -6.00 11.76 -15.83
CA ASN A 253 -6.32 10.45 -16.40
C ASN A 253 -5.66 10.22 -17.79
N ALA A 254 -5.00 11.25 -18.37
CA ALA A 254 -4.38 11.18 -19.69
C ALA A 254 -3.19 10.22 -19.74
N HIS A 255 -2.41 10.07 -18.67
CA HIS A 255 -1.26 9.16 -18.70
C HIS A 255 -1.63 7.67 -18.60
N ILE A 256 -2.78 7.33 -17.99
CA ILE A 256 -3.27 5.94 -17.98
C ILE A 256 -3.76 5.55 -19.38
N GLU A 257 -4.44 6.45 -20.09
CA GLU A 257 -4.86 6.23 -21.48
C GLU A 257 -3.65 6.13 -22.43
N GLU A 258 -2.60 6.92 -22.19
CA GLU A 258 -1.34 6.87 -22.96
C GLU A 258 -0.61 5.53 -22.77
N ILE A 259 -0.51 5.02 -21.53
CA ILE A 259 0.06 3.69 -21.22
C ILE A 259 -0.74 2.58 -21.90
N CYS A 260 -2.08 2.63 -21.86
CA CYS A 260 -2.92 1.66 -22.55
C CYS A 260 -2.84 1.76 -24.08
N SER A 261 -2.54 2.94 -24.65
CA SER A 261 -2.39 3.13 -26.09
C SER A 261 -1.04 2.63 -26.62
N LEU A 262 0.03 2.79 -25.84
CA LEU A 262 1.39 2.40 -26.22
C LEU A 262 1.60 0.87 -26.19
N MET A 263 0.82 0.15 -25.39
CA MET A 263 0.90 -1.32 -25.30
C MET A 263 -0.06 -2.07 -26.25
N ASN A 264 -0.94 -1.35 -26.94
CA ASN A 264 -1.88 -1.90 -27.93
C ASN A 264 -1.48 -1.57 -29.38
N ALA A 265 -0.28 -1.01 -29.59
CA ALA A 265 0.31 -0.70 -30.89
C ALA A 265 1.43 -1.67 -31.24
#